data_AF-A0A4Q0GQM7-F1
#
_entry.id   AF-A0A4Q0GQM7-F1
#
_cell.length_a   1.000
_cell.length_b   1.000
_cell.length_c   1.000
_cell.angle_alpha   90.00
_cell.angle_beta   90.00
_cell.angle_gamma   90.00
#
_symmetry.space_group_name_H-M   'P 1'
#
loop_
_entity.id
_entity.type
_entity.pdbx_description
1 polymer ?
#
loop_
_entity_poly.entity_id
_entity_poly.type
_entity_poly.pdbx_seq_one_letter_code
_entity_poly.pdbx_strand_id
1 'polypeptide(L)' 'MVVKVKDTPPAELLKCADRPDGLPEDPSLIAQIPTKIRAGIIRLARAFAGNADRADRLVNWSAPGTCPVGNAR' A
#
# COMPACT_ATOMS: atom_id res chain seq x y z
N MET A 1 -22.56 -17.91 8.53
CA MET A 1 -23.45 -16.75 8.75
C MET A 1 -22.89 -15.59 7.94
N VAL A 2 -23.60 -15.11 6.92
CA VAL A 2 -23.17 -13.98 6.08
C VAL A 2 -23.71 -12.70 6.71
N VAL A 3 -22.82 -11.82 7.17
CA VAL A 3 -23.20 -10.50 7.68
C VAL A 3 -23.48 -9.61 6.47
N LYS A 4 -24.76 -9.27 6.22
CA LYS A 4 -25.11 -8.27 5.21
C LYS A 4 -24.71 -6.89 5.73
N VAL A 5 -23.64 -6.34 5.17
CA VAL A 5 -23.30 -4.92 5.33
C VAL A 5 -24.47 -4.12 4.76
N LYS A 6 -25.20 -3.42 5.64
CA LYS A 6 -26.52 -2.85 5.36
C LYS A 6 -26.45 -1.60 4.47
N ASP A 7 -25.30 -0.93 4.47
CA ASP A 7 -25.05 0.28 3.71
C ASP A 7 -23.79 0.10 2.86
N THR A 8 -23.89 0.36 1.56
CA THR A 8 -22.70 0.41 0.69
C THR A 8 -21.78 1.52 1.19
N PRO A 9 -20.48 1.25 1.43
CA PRO A 9 -19.55 2.29 1.84
C PRO A 9 -19.53 3.43 0.82
N PRO A 10 -19.33 4.68 1.26
CA PRO A 10 -19.02 5.77 0.36
C PRO A 10 -17.93 5.39 -0.65
N ALA A 11 -18.09 5.82 -1.91
CA ALA A 11 -17.26 5.33 -3.02
C ALA A 11 -15.76 5.60 -2.83
N GLU A 12 -15.40 6.68 -2.12
CA GLU A 12 -14.02 7.00 -1.79
C GLU A 12 -13.35 5.96 -0.87
N LEU A 13 -14.12 5.28 -0.03
CA LEU A 13 -13.62 4.21 0.85
C LEU A 13 -13.43 2.87 0.11
N LEU A 14 -13.94 2.76 -1.11
CA LEU A 14 -13.75 1.60 -1.99
C LEU A 14 -12.62 1.81 -3.02
N LYS A 15 -11.91 2.93 -2.93
CA LYS A 15 -10.71 3.16 -3.76
C LYS A 15 -9.56 2.31 -3.25
N CYS A 16 -8.81 1.75 -4.18
CA CYS A 16 -7.57 1.04 -3.86
C CYS A 16 -6.51 2.03 -3.37
N ALA A 17 -5.57 1.51 -2.60
CA ALA A 17 -4.45 2.29 -2.09
C ALA A 17 -3.56 2.79 -3.23
N ASP A 18 -3.16 4.06 -3.12
CA ASP A 18 -2.19 4.68 -4.03
C ASP A 18 -0.83 4.00 -3.92
N ARG A 19 -0.19 3.80 -5.07
CA ARG A 19 1.16 3.24 -5.20
C ARG A 19 2.01 4.17 -6.07
N PRO A 20 2.48 5.29 -5.52
CA PRO A 20 3.36 6.18 -6.25
C PRO A 20 4.68 5.50 -6.56
N ASP A 21 5.35 5.97 -7.62
CA ASP A 21 6.70 5.53 -7.93
C ASP A 21 7.64 5.81 -6.76
N GLY A 22 8.56 4.85 -6.53
CA GLY A 22 9.56 4.95 -5.49
C GLY A 22 10.68 5.94 -5.82
N LEU A 23 11.70 5.96 -4.96
CA LEU A 23 12.94 6.66 -5.28
C LEU A 23 13.60 6.04 -6.52
N PRO A 24 14.35 6.84 -7.32
CA PRO A 24 15.13 6.31 -8.43
C PRO A 24 16.06 5.18 -7.98
N GLU A 25 16.12 4.11 -8.77
CA GLU A 25 16.99 2.96 -8.48
C GLU A 25 18.43 3.14 -8.98
N ASP A 26 18.76 4.33 -9.51
CA ASP A 26 20.10 4.67 -9.99
C ASP A 26 21.14 4.55 -8.85
N PRO A 27 22.12 3.63 -8.97
CA PRO A 27 23.15 3.44 -7.96
C PRO A 27 23.95 4.71 -7.65
N SER A 28 24.17 5.58 -8.65
CA SER A 28 24.91 6.84 -8.50
C SER A 28 24.17 7.87 -7.66
N LEU A 29 22.83 7.80 -7.63
CA LEU A 29 21.99 8.64 -6.77
C LEU A 29 21.82 8.01 -5.38
N ILE A 30 21.65 6.69 -5.30
CA ILE A 30 21.49 5.96 -4.03
C ILE A 30 22.76 6.09 -3.16
N ALA A 31 23.95 6.05 -3.77
CA ALA A 31 25.22 6.17 -3.07
C ALA A 31 25.40 7.52 -2.34
N GLN A 32 24.63 8.54 -2.72
CA GLN A 32 24.66 9.86 -2.08
C GLN A 32 23.84 9.92 -0.78
N ILE A 33 22.98 8.93 -0.52
CA ILE A 33 22.12 8.89 0.66
C ILE A 33 22.92 8.32 1.84
N PRO A 34 23.12 9.07 2.94
CA PRO A 34 23.79 8.53 4.12
C PRO A 34 23.10 7.28 4.64
N THR A 35 23.87 6.26 5.04
CA THR A 35 23.35 4.93 5.40
C THR A 35 22.20 4.97 6.43
N LYS A 36 22.31 5.82 7.45
CA LYS A 36 21.27 5.98 8.49
C LYS A 36 19.97 6.55 7.92
N ILE A 37 20.06 7.49 6.99
CA ILE A 37 18.90 8.07 6.29
C ILE A 37 18.27 7.02 5.37
N ARG A 38 19.08 6.30 4.59
CA ARG A 38 18.60 5.19 3.74
C ARG A 38 17.83 4.15 4.55
N ALA A 39 18.34 3.77 5.72
CA ALA A 39 17.66 2.85 6.62
C ALA A 39 16.31 3.40 7.11
N GLY A 40 16.23 4.70 7.42
CA GLY A 40 14.99 5.39 7.77
C GLY A 40 13.96 5.35 6.64
N ILE A 41 14.38 5.70 5.42
CA ILE A 41 13.54 5.69 4.21
C ILE A 41 12.97 4.29 3.96
N ILE A 42 13.81 3.24 4.04
CA ILE A 42 13.36 1.86 3.86
C ILE A 42 12.28 1.48 4.88
N ARG A 43 12.42 1.89 6.14
CA ARG A 43 11.39 1.62 7.17
C ARG A 43 10.08 2.32 6.85
N LEU A 44 10.13 3.58 6.42
CA LEU A 44 8.94 4.34 6.01
C LEU A 44 8.25 3.70 4.80
N ALA A 45 9.02 3.35 3.76
CA ALA A 45 8.49 2.69 2.57
C ALA A 45 7.80 1.36 2.89
N ARG A 46 8.39 0.54 3.77
CA ARG A 46 7.78 -0.71 4.23
C ARG A 46 6.50 -0.49 5.02
N ALA A 47 6.48 0.49 5.92
CA ALA A 47 5.27 0.83 6.69
C ALA A 47 4.14 1.33 5.77
N PHE A 48 4.48 2.15 4.78
CA PHE A 48 3.54 2.60 3.75
C PHE A 48 2.96 1.43 2.96
N ALA A 49 3.82 0.54 2.41
CA ALA A 49 3.38 -0.65 1.70
C ALA A 49 2.45 -1.52 2.55
N GLY A 50 2.80 -1.76 3.82
CA GLY A 50 1.96 -2.52 4.73
C GLY A 50 0.62 -1.85 5.07
N ASN A 51 0.51 -0.52 5.00
CA ASN A 51 -0.77 0.20 5.12
C ASN A 51 -1.59 0.05 3.84
N ALA A 52 -0.98 0.23 2.66
CA ALA A 52 -1.61 0.09 1.36
C ALA A 52 -2.20 -1.32 1.17
N ASP A 53 -1.44 -2.36 1.50
CA ASP A 53 -1.90 -3.75 1.40
C ASP A 53 -3.08 -4.05 2.33
N ARG A 54 -3.08 -3.45 3.54
CA ARG A 54 -4.21 -3.60 4.48
C ARG A 54 -5.46 -2.90 3.96
N ALA A 55 -5.32 -1.71 3.38
CA ALA A 55 -6.44 -0.97 2.78
C ALA A 55 -7.04 -1.76 1.61
N ASP A 56 -6.23 -2.27 0.69
CA ASP A 56 -6.70 -3.08 -0.44
C ASP A 56 -7.40 -4.36 0.02
N ARG A 57 -6.88 -5.02 1.06
CA ARG A 57 -7.53 -6.19 1.67
C ARG A 57 -8.89 -5.83 2.28
N LEU A 58 -9.02 -4.68 2.92
CA LEU A 58 -10.28 -4.22 3.48
C LEU A 58 -11.29 -3.93 2.37
N VAL A 59 -10.89 -3.24 1.30
CA VAL A 59 -11.74 -3.01 0.13
C VAL A 59 -12.18 -4.35 -0.46
N ASN A 60 -11.25 -5.27 -0.73
CA ASN A 60 -11.54 -6.59 -1.28
C ASN A 60 -12.38 -7.48 -0.36
N TRP A 61 -12.34 -7.26 0.96
CA TRP A 61 -13.23 -7.95 1.90
C TRP A 61 -14.69 -7.49 1.73
N SER A 62 -14.90 -6.19 1.49
CA SER A 62 -16.23 -5.61 1.27
C SER A 62 -16.74 -5.75 -0.18
N ALA A 63 -15.84 -5.70 -1.16
CA ALA A 63 -16.09 -5.75 -2.59
C ALA A 63 -15.00 -6.61 -3.27
N PRO A 64 -15.19 -7.94 -3.33
CA PRO A 64 -14.17 -8.86 -3.82
C PRO A 64 -13.73 -8.56 -5.26
N GLY A 65 -12.42 -8.51 -5.49
CA GLY A 65 -11.82 -8.33 -6.81
C GLY A 65 -11.68 -6.87 -7.27
N THR A 66 -12.05 -5.89 -6.43
CA THR A 66 -11.91 -4.47 -6.75
C THR A 66 -10.46 -4.00 -6.81
N CYS A 67 -9.62 -4.47 -5.88
CA CYS A 67 -8.23 -4.02 -5.76
C CYS A 67 -7.21 -5.11 -6.08
N PRO A 68 -6.00 -4.73 -6.56
CA PRO A 68 -4.91 -5.68 -6.78
C PRO A 68 -4.63 -6.49 -5.52
N VAL A 69 -4.35 -7.78 -5.68
CA VAL A 69 -3.83 -8.58 -4.57
C VAL A 69 -2.38 -8.18 -4.39
N GLY A 70 -2.06 -7.47 -3.31
CA GLY A 70 -0.70 -7.04 -3.02
C GLY A 70 0.29 -8.20 -3.16
N ASN A 71 1.42 -7.97 -3.81
CA ASN A 71 2.50 -8.94 -3.91
C ASN A 71 3.04 -9.19 -2.49
N ALA A 72 2.58 -10.26 -1.85
CA ALA A 72 3.23 -10.77 -0.65
C ALA A 72 4.64 -11.24 -1.05
N ARG A 73 5.63 -10.35 -0.93
CA ARG A 73 7.05 -10.69 -1.02
C ARG A 73 7.66 -10.59 0.36
#